data_AF-A0A7C4LXF0-F1
#
_entry.id   AF-A0A7C4LXF0-F1
#
_cell.length_a   1.000
_cell.length_b   1.000
_cell.length_c   1.000
_cell.angle_alpha   90.00
_cell.angle_beta   90.00
_cell.angle_gamma   90.00
#
_symmetry.space_group_name_H-M   'P 1'
#
loop_
_entity.id
_entity.type
_entity.pdbx_description
1 polymer ?
#
loop_
_entity_poly.entity_id
_entity_poly.type
_entity_poly.pdbx_seq_one_letter_code
_entity_poly.pdbx_strand_id
1 'polypeptide(L)'
;MPKKYDPTKEEILSFEGMLFERGFRKMTPSEIESDLSPVPGLQRKFYSRRDPGFEAGYLMEKNGLQVVVWTTWLDWKEGVRNMDAGWVLIRHAKKMEQVYYYSRPLSRTKGYLDRLLKYARRAAWRVRHRPQCPQCNRMMRIAFGKGYKSRYWTCPFAGSHAPLVPVHLDWDCMFTQEQKQELNKERKTREKYRQKRTDQGKENFLALRKRSNTRRRK
;
A
#
# COMPACT_ATOMS: atom_id res chain seq x y z
N MET A 1 -7.54 25.17 -3.38
CA MET A 1 -7.08 23.83 -2.94
C MET A 1 -8.28 23.05 -2.41
N PRO A 2 -8.35 21.71 -2.50
CA PRO A 2 -9.50 20.97 -1.97
C PRO A 2 -9.66 21.21 -0.48
N LYS A 3 -10.90 21.41 0.00
CA LYS A 3 -11.21 21.54 1.43
C LYS A 3 -10.71 20.30 2.16
N LYS A 4 -9.99 20.52 3.25
CA LYS A 4 -9.50 19.44 4.09
C LYS A 4 -10.66 18.81 4.85
N TYR A 5 -10.59 17.50 4.98
CA TYR A 5 -11.61 16.71 5.67
C TYR A 5 -11.22 16.50 7.12
N ASP A 6 -12.14 16.83 8.02
CA ASP A 6 -12.05 16.59 9.46
C ASP A 6 -13.05 15.52 9.86
N PRO A 7 -12.60 14.26 10.05
CA PRO A 7 -13.51 13.19 10.41
C PRO A 7 -14.03 13.40 11.83
N THR A 8 -15.33 13.14 12.05
CA THR A 8 -15.90 13.09 13.40
C THR A 8 -15.45 11.83 14.13
N LYS A 9 -15.51 11.85 15.46
CA LYS A 9 -15.17 10.69 16.31
C LYS A 9 -15.94 9.42 15.88
N GLU A 10 -17.18 9.57 15.47
CA GLU A 10 -18.03 8.48 15.00
C GLU A 10 -17.53 7.91 13.66
N GLU A 11 -17.12 8.76 12.72
CA GLU A 11 -16.55 8.33 11.44
C GLU A 11 -15.23 7.55 11.65
N ILE A 12 -14.46 7.92 12.67
CA ILE A 12 -13.24 7.24 13.05
C ILE A 12 -13.54 5.87 13.66
N LEU A 13 -14.43 5.82 14.65
CA LEU A 13 -14.80 4.56 15.29
C LEU A 13 -15.41 3.59 14.28
N SER A 14 -16.19 4.10 13.34
CA SER A 14 -16.70 3.33 12.20
C SER A 14 -15.58 2.80 11.30
N PHE A 15 -14.59 3.65 10.96
CA PHE A 15 -13.42 3.22 10.20
C PHE A 15 -12.59 2.15 10.92
N GLU A 16 -12.33 2.32 12.22
CA GLU A 16 -11.62 1.34 13.05
C GLU A 16 -12.41 0.03 13.15
N GLY A 17 -13.71 0.10 13.43
CA GLY A 17 -14.61 -1.06 13.46
C GLY A 17 -14.55 -1.85 12.15
N MET A 18 -14.63 -1.16 11.01
CA MET A 18 -14.50 -1.80 9.70
C MET A 18 -13.11 -2.43 9.47
N LEU A 19 -12.03 -1.86 10.00
CA LEU A 19 -10.71 -2.50 9.97
C LEU A 19 -10.68 -3.75 10.86
N PHE A 20 -11.24 -3.70 12.07
CA PHE A 20 -11.24 -4.81 13.01
C PHE A 20 -12.07 -6.01 12.53
N GLU A 21 -13.24 -5.77 11.94
CA GLU A 21 -14.02 -6.81 11.23
C GLU A 21 -13.21 -7.54 10.15
N ARG A 22 -12.21 -6.84 9.60
CA ARG A 22 -11.31 -7.36 8.57
C ARG A 22 -10.02 -7.90 9.21
N GLY A 23 -10.01 -8.22 10.50
CA GLY A 23 -8.88 -8.86 11.17
C GLY A 23 -7.63 -7.98 11.24
N PHE A 24 -7.77 -6.67 11.05
CA PHE A 24 -6.72 -5.75 11.48
C PHE A 24 -6.80 -5.60 12.99
N ARG A 25 -5.66 -5.36 13.62
CA ARG A 25 -5.57 -4.86 15.00
C ARG A 25 -4.87 -3.52 15.03
N LYS A 26 -5.17 -2.70 16.02
CA LYS A 26 -4.41 -1.48 16.29
C LYS A 26 -3.00 -1.88 16.74
N MET A 27 -1.99 -1.19 16.23
CA MET A 27 -0.60 -1.38 16.66
C MET A 27 -0.40 -0.70 18.02
N THR A 28 0.42 -1.30 18.87
CA THR A 28 0.82 -0.68 20.15
C THR A 28 1.78 0.48 19.91
N PRO A 29 1.95 1.41 20.87
CA PRO A 29 2.97 2.45 20.78
C PRO A 29 4.38 1.90 20.54
N SER A 30 4.75 0.79 21.19
CA SER A 30 6.06 0.15 21.01
C SER A 30 6.24 -0.47 19.62
N GLU A 31 5.19 -1.06 19.05
CA GLU A 31 5.22 -1.55 17.66
C GLU A 31 5.34 -0.40 16.68
N ILE A 32 4.62 0.70 16.91
CA ILE A 32 4.71 1.90 16.09
C ILE A 32 6.12 2.45 16.16
N GLU A 33 6.70 2.61 17.36
CA GLU A 33 8.06 3.09 17.54
C GLU A 33 9.08 2.19 16.86
N SER A 34 8.99 0.87 17.03
CA SER A 34 9.89 -0.10 16.40
C SER A 34 9.78 -0.07 14.88
N ASP A 35 8.55 -0.02 14.34
CA ASP A 35 8.31 0.00 12.89
C ASP A 35 8.72 1.31 12.23
N LEU A 36 8.59 2.39 12.98
CA LEU A 36 8.93 3.73 12.54
C LEU A 36 10.39 4.08 12.83
N SER A 37 11.08 3.34 13.69
CA SER A 37 12.49 3.56 14.00
C SER A 37 13.34 3.46 12.73
N PRO A 38 14.36 4.31 12.58
CA PRO A 38 15.25 4.26 11.43
C PRO A 38 16.07 2.96 11.47
N VAL A 39 15.58 1.92 10.78
CA VAL A 39 16.37 0.70 10.55
C VAL A 39 17.57 1.06 9.67
N PRO A 40 18.82 0.76 10.09
CA PRO A 40 20.01 0.98 9.26
C PRO A 40 19.85 0.29 7.89
N GLY A 41 20.04 1.03 6.80
CA GLY A 41 19.86 0.53 5.43
C GLY A 41 18.43 0.64 4.87
N LEU A 42 17.41 0.78 5.72
CA LEU A 42 16.06 1.13 5.30
C LEU A 42 15.91 2.64 5.22
N GLN A 43 16.31 3.19 4.07
CA GLN A 43 16.24 4.62 3.85
C GLN A 43 14.87 5.17 4.25
N ARG A 44 14.89 6.23 5.09
CA ARG A 44 13.82 7.24 5.28
C ARG A 44 13.14 7.66 3.96
N LYS A 45 13.68 7.33 2.78
CA LYS A 45 13.15 7.62 1.44
C LYS A 45 11.80 7.00 1.09
N PHE A 46 11.37 5.88 1.69
CA PHE A 46 10.02 5.35 1.44
C PHE A 46 8.96 6.07 2.29
N TYR A 47 9.37 6.61 3.43
CA TYR A 47 8.54 7.28 4.40
C TYR A 47 8.86 8.78 4.34
N SER A 48 8.16 9.52 3.47
CA SER A 48 8.25 10.99 3.48
C SER A 48 7.63 11.52 4.77
N ARG A 49 8.36 11.40 5.89
CA ARG A 49 7.99 11.96 7.19
C ARG A 49 8.67 13.32 7.28
N ARG A 50 7.88 14.35 7.55
CA ARG A 50 8.43 15.62 8.01
C ARG A 50 8.62 15.58 9.53
N ASP A 51 7.65 15.03 10.27
CA ASP A 51 7.71 14.91 11.74
C ASP A 51 7.27 13.50 12.22
N PRO A 52 8.13 12.72 12.89
CA PRO A 52 7.79 11.43 13.49
C PRO A 52 6.99 11.57 14.81
N GLY A 53 6.20 10.55 15.17
CA GLY A 53 5.59 10.42 16.52
C GLY A 53 4.10 10.74 16.60
N PHE A 54 3.40 10.80 15.47
CA PHE A 54 1.99 11.16 15.41
C PHE A 54 1.16 10.21 14.54
N GLU A 55 1.60 8.95 14.43
CA GLU A 55 0.98 7.97 13.56
C GLU A 55 0.14 6.96 14.35
N ALA A 56 -1.03 6.62 13.81
CA ALA A 56 -1.74 5.40 14.17
C ALA A 56 -1.50 4.34 13.10
N GLY A 57 -1.19 3.13 13.54
CA GLY A 57 -0.94 1.96 12.69
C GLY A 57 -1.97 0.87 12.94
N TYR A 58 -2.42 0.21 11.88
CA TYR A 58 -3.25 -0.99 11.96
C TYR A 58 -2.62 -2.11 11.16
N LEU A 59 -2.50 -3.28 11.76
CA LEU A 59 -1.78 -4.42 11.22
C LEU A 59 -2.70 -5.61 11.01
N MET A 60 -2.58 -6.27 9.85
CA MET A 60 -3.14 -7.60 9.59
C MET A 60 -2.03 -8.50 9.06
N GLU A 61 -1.89 -9.71 9.60
CA GLU A 61 -0.94 -10.72 9.12
C GLU A 61 -1.68 -11.95 8.56
N LYS A 62 -1.28 -12.40 7.36
CA LYS A 62 -1.75 -13.66 6.78
C LYS A 62 -0.76 -14.19 5.76
N ASN A 63 -0.63 -15.51 5.63
CA ASN A 63 0.17 -16.16 4.58
C ASN A 63 1.63 -15.65 4.49
N GLY A 64 2.26 -15.35 5.63
CA GLY A 64 3.64 -14.84 5.71
C GLY A 64 3.83 -13.39 5.24
N LEU A 65 2.74 -12.66 5.03
CA LEU A 65 2.73 -11.25 4.65
C LEU A 65 1.95 -10.42 5.67
N GLN A 66 2.37 -9.17 5.82
CA GLN A 66 1.68 -8.18 6.65
C GLN A 66 1.12 -7.07 5.77
N VAL A 67 -0.09 -6.63 6.09
CA VAL A 67 -0.69 -5.39 5.59
C VAL A 67 -0.68 -4.39 6.73
N VAL A 68 -0.05 -3.24 6.50
CA VAL A 68 -0.04 -2.14 7.47
C VAL A 68 -0.79 -0.96 6.88
N VAL A 69 -1.77 -0.46 7.63
CA VAL A 69 -2.49 0.78 7.35
C VAL A 69 -1.95 1.84 8.29
N TRP A 70 -1.36 2.87 7.71
CA TRP A 70 -0.83 4.01 8.44
C TRP A 70 -1.71 5.21 8.22
N THR A 71 -1.92 5.98 9.29
CA THR A 71 -2.49 7.31 9.23
C THR A 71 -1.68 8.21 10.16
N THR A 72 -1.30 9.40 9.70
CA THR A 72 -0.66 10.42 10.56
C THR A 72 -1.70 11.26 11.28
N TRP A 73 -2.95 10.80 11.33
CA TRP A 73 -4.00 11.46 12.08
C TRP A 73 -4.04 10.86 13.49
N LEU A 74 -4.25 11.73 14.48
CA LEU A 74 -4.32 11.38 15.89
C LEU A 74 -5.70 11.75 16.41
N ASP A 75 -6.37 10.77 17.02
CA ASP A 75 -7.66 10.91 17.69
C ASP A 75 -7.64 11.89 18.86
N TRP A 76 -6.50 12.02 19.55
CA TRP A 76 -6.35 12.87 20.72
C TRP A 76 -5.86 14.30 20.43
N LYS A 77 -5.58 14.65 19.17
CA LYS A 77 -5.06 15.98 18.82
C LYS A 77 -6.05 16.75 17.96
N GLU A 78 -6.51 17.89 18.47
CA GLU A 78 -7.42 18.78 17.75
C GLU A 78 -6.76 19.40 16.48
N GLY A 79 -7.56 19.52 15.42
CA GLY A 79 -7.22 20.29 14.23
C GLY A 79 -6.67 19.50 13.04
N VAL A 80 -6.80 20.10 11.84
CA VAL A 80 -6.37 19.48 10.57
C VAL A 80 -5.01 19.97 10.12
N ARG A 81 -3.97 19.14 10.25
CA ARG A 81 -2.61 19.52 9.81
C ARG A 81 -2.47 19.46 8.31
N ASN A 82 -1.63 20.32 7.72
CA ASN A 82 -1.37 20.35 6.27
C ASN A 82 -0.68 19.09 5.74
N MET A 83 -0.05 18.34 6.64
CA MET A 83 0.78 17.19 6.30
C MET A 83 0.10 15.84 6.54
N ASP A 84 -1.14 15.85 7.04
CA ASP A 84 -1.82 14.63 7.40
C ASP A 84 -2.12 13.76 6.16
N ALA A 85 -1.70 12.51 6.23
CA ALA A 85 -1.85 11.54 5.16
C ALA A 85 -2.04 10.12 5.70
N GLY A 86 -2.59 9.28 4.82
CA GLY A 86 -2.76 7.86 5.08
C GLY A 86 -2.22 7.01 3.94
N TRP A 87 -1.68 5.85 4.26
CA TRP A 87 -1.18 4.91 3.26
C TRP A 87 -1.31 3.47 3.73
N VAL A 88 -1.20 2.56 2.77
CA VAL A 88 -1.25 1.11 3.00
C VAL A 88 -0.01 0.50 2.37
N LEU A 89 0.64 -0.41 3.09
CA LEU A 89 1.77 -1.17 2.58
C LEU A 89 1.56 -2.67 2.75
N ILE A 90 2.27 -3.45 1.94
CA ILE A 90 2.40 -4.90 2.10
C ILE A 90 3.88 -5.22 2.25
N ARG A 91 4.23 -6.00 3.27
CA ARG A 91 5.60 -6.41 3.58
C ARG A 91 5.67 -7.87 4.00
N HIS A 92 6.89 -8.38 4.13
CA HIS A 92 7.11 -9.71 4.69
C HIS A 92 6.89 -9.72 6.21
N ALA A 93 6.24 -10.75 6.75
CA ALA A 93 5.94 -10.82 8.18
C ALA A 93 7.19 -10.96 9.06
N LYS A 94 8.16 -11.79 8.64
CA LYS A 94 9.41 -12.04 9.38
C LYS A 94 10.59 -11.12 9.00
N LYS A 95 10.41 -10.29 7.97
CA LYS A 95 11.45 -9.43 7.40
C LYS A 95 10.82 -8.08 7.14
N MET A 96 10.55 -7.34 8.21
CA MET A 96 9.73 -6.11 8.18
C MET A 96 10.35 -5.04 7.27
N GLU A 97 11.67 -5.07 7.08
CA GLU A 97 12.42 -4.26 6.14
C GLU A 97 12.02 -4.51 4.67
N GLN A 98 11.53 -5.71 4.36
CA GLN A 98 11.17 -6.10 3.00
C GLN A 98 9.75 -5.66 2.62
N VAL A 99 9.62 -4.40 2.22
CA VAL A 99 8.37 -3.82 1.72
C VAL A 99 8.15 -4.14 0.24
N TYR A 100 7.07 -4.85 -0.06
CA TYR A 100 6.72 -5.26 -1.42
C TYR A 100 5.80 -4.25 -2.13
N TYR A 101 4.87 -3.64 -1.41
CA TYR A 101 3.90 -2.70 -1.97
C TYR A 101 3.73 -1.51 -1.04
N TYR A 102 3.51 -0.34 -1.65
CA TYR A 102 3.08 0.86 -0.95
C TYR A 102 2.06 1.60 -1.81
N SER A 103 0.98 2.04 -1.18
CA SER A 103 -0.03 2.86 -1.83
C SER A 103 0.53 4.25 -2.13
N ARG A 104 -0.21 5.02 -2.93
CA ARG A 104 0.03 6.47 -2.93
C ARG A 104 -0.48 7.02 -1.59
N PRO A 105 0.28 7.89 -0.90
CA PRO A 105 -0.26 8.63 0.23
C PRO A 105 -1.53 9.35 -0.17
N LEU A 106 -2.58 9.18 0.65
CA LEU A 106 -3.87 9.83 0.51
C LEU A 106 -3.85 11.08 1.38
N SER A 107 -4.15 12.24 0.80
CA SER A 107 -4.35 13.47 1.57
C SER A 107 -5.73 13.46 2.21
N ARG A 108 -5.89 14.14 3.36
CA ARG A 108 -7.18 14.39 4.02
C ARG A 108 -8.10 15.29 3.19
N THR A 109 -8.69 14.75 2.13
CA THR A 109 -9.79 15.38 1.39
C THR A 109 -11.05 14.52 1.51
N LYS A 110 -12.23 15.04 1.12
CA LYS A 110 -13.52 14.34 1.20
C LYS A 110 -13.41 12.85 0.77
N GLY A 111 -13.93 11.95 1.60
CA GLY A 111 -13.81 10.50 1.43
C GLY A 111 -12.41 9.95 1.71
N TYR A 112 -11.66 10.57 2.63
CA TYR A 112 -10.32 10.12 3.00
C TYR A 112 -10.36 8.72 3.65
N LEU A 113 -11.18 8.54 4.68
CA LEU A 113 -11.32 7.28 5.41
C LEU A 113 -11.82 6.17 4.48
N ASP A 114 -12.86 6.43 3.68
CA ASP A 114 -13.38 5.46 2.69
C ASP A 114 -12.32 5.00 1.70
N ARG A 115 -11.52 5.95 1.17
CA ARG A 115 -10.43 5.61 0.25
C ARG A 115 -9.33 4.82 0.95
N LEU A 116 -8.98 5.18 2.17
CA LEU A 116 -7.97 4.45 2.95
C LEU A 116 -8.44 3.03 3.23
N LEU A 117 -9.70 2.87 3.66
CA LEU A 117 -10.34 1.57 3.89
C LEU A 117 -10.41 0.75 2.60
N LYS A 118 -10.78 1.36 1.47
CA LYS A 118 -10.79 0.68 0.17
C LYS A 118 -9.42 0.13 -0.22
N TYR A 119 -8.36 0.87 0.09
CA TYR A 119 -6.99 0.42 -0.14
C TYR A 119 -6.59 -0.70 0.83
N ALA A 120 -6.95 -0.57 2.11
CA ALA A 120 -6.73 -1.60 3.12
C ALA A 120 -7.44 -2.91 2.74
N ARG A 121 -8.72 -2.84 2.33
CA ARG A 121 -9.53 -3.97 1.85
C ARG A 121 -8.84 -4.70 0.70
N ARG A 122 -8.37 -3.96 -0.31
CA ARG A 122 -7.70 -4.54 -1.49
C ARG A 122 -6.36 -5.17 -1.12
N ALA A 123 -5.58 -4.55 -0.24
CA ALA A 123 -4.31 -5.12 0.21
C ALA A 123 -4.53 -6.38 1.06
N ALA A 124 -5.49 -6.33 2.00
CA ALA A 124 -5.89 -7.47 2.81
C ALA A 124 -6.37 -8.63 1.94
N TRP A 125 -7.19 -8.38 0.93
CA TRP A 125 -7.65 -9.42 0.01
C TRP A 125 -6.50 -10.13 -0.70
N ARG A 126 -5.53 -9.36 -1.24
CA ARG A 126 -4.34 -9.93 -1.91
C ARG A 126 -3.49 -10.79 -0.98
N VAL A 127 -3.39 -10.39 0.29
CA VAL A 127 -2.59 -11.13 1.28
C VAL A 127 -3.33 -12.38 1.77
N ARG A 128 -4.65 -12.31 2.02
CA ARG A 128 -5.46 -13.48 2.42
C ARG A 128 -5.59 -14.51 1.32
N HIS A 129 -5.76 -14.06 0.09
CA HIS A 129 -5.85 -14.91 -1.09
C HIS A 129 -4.52 -14.90 -1.83
N ARG A 130 -3.40 -15.08 -1.11
CA ARG A 130 -2.09 -15.19 -1.73
C ARG A 130 -2.12 -16.41 -2.68
N PRO A 131 -1.87 -16.23 -3.99
CA PRO A 131 -2.01 -17.35 -4.92
C PRO A 131 -0.89 -18.38 -4.70
N GLN A 132 -1.25 -19.64 -4.89
CA GLN A 132 -0.31 -20.73 -5.06
C GLN A 132 0.10 -20.83 -6.54
N CYS A 133 1.32 -21.27 -6.79
CA CYS A 133 1.78 -21.53 -8.14
C CYS A 133 1.03 -22.75 -8.70
N PRO A 134 0.43 -22.67 -9.90
CA PRO A 134 -0.33 -23.78 -10.48
C PRO A 134 0.53 -25.00 -10.84
N GLN A 135 1.87 -24.87 -10.89
CA GLN A 135 2.76 -25.98 -11.25
C GLN A 135 3.33 -26.70 -10.03
N CYS A 136 3.69 -25.99 -8.95
CA CYS A 136 4.30 -26.60 -7.77
C CYS A 136 3.51 -26.42 -6.47
N ASN A 137 2.32 -25.81 -6.53
CA ASN A 137 1.42 -25.51 -5.41
C ASN A 137 2.02 -24.69 -4.26
N ARG A 138 3.23 -24.15 -4.44
CA ARG A 138 3.90 -23.29 -3.46
C ARG A 138 3.37 -21.86 -3.53
N MET A 139 3.31 -21.20 -2.38
CA MET A 139 2.88 -19.80 -2.26
C MET A 139 3.77 -18.87 -3.10
N MET A 140 3.16 -18.14 -4.04
CA MET A 140 3.90 -17.21 -4.92
C MET A 140 4.37 -15.97 -4.15
N ARG A 141 5.46 -15.33 -4.57
CA ARG A 141 5.97 -14.09 -3.97
C ARG A 141 5.60 -12.86 -4.80
N ILE A 142 5.61 -11.69 -4.16
CA ILE A 142 5.36 -10.42 -4.84
C ILE A 142 6.66 -9.97 -5.53
N ALA A 143 6.60 -9.69 -6.83
CA ALA A 143 7.70 -9.14 -7.62
C ALA A 143 7.40 -7.73 -8.14
N PHE A 144 8.46 -6.98 -8.44
CA PHE A 144 8.39 -5.64 -9.01
C PHE A 144 8.37 -5.73 -10.54
N GLY A 145 7.37 -5.13 -11.18
CA GLY A 145 7.31 -5.00 -12.64
C GLY A 145 8.11 -3.80 -13.15
N LYS A 146 8.09 -3.59 -14.48
CA LYS A 146 8.78 -2.46 -15.15
C LYS A 146 8.33 -1.09 -14.61
N GLY A 147 7.04 -0.95 -14.31
CA GLY A 147 6.50 0.26 -13.70
C GLY A 147 6.80 0.34 -12.20
N TYR A 148 7.11 1.54 -11.68
CA TYR A 148 7.48 1.74 -10.27
C TYR A 148 6.46 1.19 -9.24
N LYS A 149 5.17 1.22 -9.59
CA LYS A 149 4.07 0.63 -8.79
C LYS A 149 3.49 -0.66 -9.38
N SER A 150 4.05 -1.13 -10.50
CA SER A 150 3.66 -2.38 -11.11
C SER A 150 4.16 -3.54 -10.25
N ARG A 151 3.26 -4.45 -9.92
CA ARG A 151 3.53 -5.65 -9.14
C ARG A 151 2.91 -6.83 -9.87
N TYR A 152 3.41 -8.01 -9.60
CA TYR A 152 2.84 -9.28 -10.06
C TYR A 152 3.25 -10.38 -9.08
N TRP A 153 2.60 -11.53 -9.16
CA TRP A 153 2.98 -12.71 -8.41
C TRP A 153 3.94 -13.55 -9.24
N THR A 154 5.00 -14.06 -8.62
CA THR A 154 5.95 -14.95 -9.28
C THR A 154 6.24 -16.16 -8.41
N CYS A 155 6.39 -17.33 -9.02
CA CYS A 155 6.82 -18.51 -8.30
C CYS A 155 8.31 -18.35 -7.91
N PRO A 156 8.68 -18.52 -6.63
CA PRO A 156 10.09 -18.52 -6.24
C PRO A 156 10.84 -19.82 -6.61
N PHE A 157 10.14 -20.87 -7.05
CA PHE A 157 10.70 -22.20 -7.31
C PHE A 157 10.63 -22.58 -8.79
N ALA A 158 10.97 -21.65 -9.69
CA ALA A 158 10.97 -21.89 -11.13
C ALA A 158 11.86 -23.08 -11.56
N GLY A 159 12.91 -23.37 -10.78
CA GLY A 159 13.81 -24.49 -11.02
C GLY A 159 13.17 -25.88 -10.87
N SER A 160 11.94 -25.98 -10.34
CA SER A 160 11.20 -27.24 -10.26
C SER A 160 10.01 -27.28 -11.23
N HIS A 161 9.95 -26.37 -12.19
CA HIS A 161 8.89 -26.28 -13.18
C HIS A 161 9.26 -27.02 -14.47
N ALA A 162 8.26 -27.54 -15.19
CA ALA A 162 8.41 -28.03 -16.56
C ALA A 162 7.55 -27.16 -17.50
N PRO A 163 8.15 -26.37 -18.41
CA PRO A 163 9.58 -26.05 -18.53
C PRO A 163 10.10 -25.25 -17.32
N LEU A 164 11.43 -25.15 -17.13
CA LEU A 164 12.14 -24.46 -16.03
C LEU A 164 11.95 -22.91 -16.03
N VAL A 165 10.72 -22.47 -16.27
CA VAL A 165 10.33 -21.08 -16.47
C VAL A 165 9.48 -20.63 -15.27
N PRO A 166 9.75 -19.43 -14.73
CA PRO A 166 8.94 -18.92 -13.64
C PRO A 166 7.50 -18.67 -14.08
N VAL A 167 6.55 -19.20 -13.31
CA VAL A 167 5.14 -18.84 -13.48
C VAL A 167 4.91 -17.44 -12.93
N HIS A 168 4.22 -16.62 -13.71
CA HIS A 168 3.80 -15.28 -13.34
C HIS A 168 2.28 -15.17 -13.37
N LEU A 169 1.70 -14.56 -12.34
CA LEU A 169 0.27 -14.22 -12.31
C LEU A 169 0.08 -12.73 -12.09
N ASP A 170 -1.00 -12.19 -12.66
CA ASP A 170 -1.40 -10.80 -12.48
C ASP A 170 -1.58 -10.42 -11.00
N TRP A 171 -1.26 -9.17 -10.66
CA TRP A 171 -1.34 -8.65 -9.29
C TRP A 171 -2.70 -8.85 -8.62
N ASP A 172 -3.75 -8.77 -9.43
CA ASP A 172 -5.14 -8.87 -9.00
C ASP A 172 -5.80 -10.16 -9.49
N CYS A 173 -5.01 -11.22 -9.80
CA CYS A 173 -5.54 -12.49 -10.31
C CYS A 173 -6.67 -13.05 -9.44
N MET A 174 -6.51 -12.95 -8.11
CA MET A 174 -7.45 -13.44 -7.09
C MET A 174 -8.63 -12.50 -6.80
N PHE A 175 -8.77 -11.38 -7.51
CA PHE A 175 -9.94 -10.50 -7.35
C PHE A 175 -11.14 -11.06 -8.11
N THR A 176 -12.32 -10.91 -7.52
CA THR A 176 -13.59 -11.20 -8.21
C THR A 176 -13.77 -10.27 -9.42
N GLN A 177 -14.64 -10.62 -10.37
CA GLN A 177 -14.90 -9.77 -11.53
C GLN A 177 -15.39 -8.38 -11.11
N GLU A 178 -16.29 -8.30 -10.13
CA GLU A 178 -16.78 -7.04 -9.57
C GLU A 178 -15.64 -6.17 -8.99
N GLN A 179 -14.76 -6.76 -8.17
CA GLN A 179 -13.61 -6.07 -7.61
C GLN A 179 -12.65 -5.56 -8.70
N LYS A 180 -12.44 -6.36 -9.76
CA LYS A 180 -11.66 -5.96 -10.93
C LYS A 180 -12.32 -4.80 -11.68
N GLN A 181 -13.64 -4.82 -11.86
CA GLN A 181 -14.38 -3.74 -12.50
C GLN A 181 -14.26 -2.43 -11.72
N GLU A 182 -14.46 -2.44 -10.40
CA GLU A 182 -14.26 -1.26 -9.56
C GLU A 182 -12.84 -0.68 -9.68
N LEU A 183 -11.83 -1.57 -9.62
CA LEU A 183 -10.43 -1.18 -9.72
C LEU A 183 -10.10 -0.61 -11.11
N ASN A 184 -10.67 -1.19 -12.16
CA ASN A 184 -10.47 -0.76 -13.53
C ASN A 184 -11.12 0.61 -13.79
N LYS A 185 -12.28 0.91 -13.20
CA LYS A 185 -12.86 2.26 -13.23
C LYS A 185 -11.88 3.29 -12.67
N GLU A 186 -11.29 3.02 -11.50
CA GLU A 186 -10.28 3.92 -10.91
C GLU A 186 -8.99 4.03 -11.75
N ARG A 187 -8.54 2.91 -12.33
CA ARG A 187 -7.36 2.89 -13.21
C ARG A 187 -7.60 3.76 -14.45
N LYS A 188 -8.75 3.62 -15.10
CA LYS A 188 -9.16 4.44 -16.25
C LYS A 188 -9.21 5.92 -15.90
N THR A 189 -9.78 6.30 -14.74
CA THR A 189 -9.78 7.71 -14.30
C THR A 189 -8.37 8.24 -14.09
N ARG A 190 -7.48 7.46 -13.46
CA ARG A 190 -6.07 7.85 -13.28
C ARG A 190 -5.32 7.95 -14.60
N GLU A 191 -5.62 7.07 -15.54
CA GLU A 191 -5.05 7.09 -16.88
C GLU A 191 -5.47 8.33 -17.66
N LYS A 192 -6.77 8.64 -17.70
CA LYS A 192 -7.28 9.90 -18.28
C LYS A 192 -6.63 11.13 -17.65
N TYR A 193 -6.47 11.14 -16.33
CA TYR A 193 -5.79 12.25 -15.64
C TYR A 193 -4.31 12.35 -16.04
N ARG A 194 -3.60 11.22 -16.18
CA ARG A 194 -2.21 11.21 -16.66
C ARG A 194 -2.11 11.70 -18.09
N GLN A 195 -2.99 11.25 -18.97
CA GLN A 195 -3.03 11.68 -20.37
C GLN A 195 -3.24 13.20 -20.44
N LYS A 196 -4.28 13.73 -19.77
CA LYS A 196 -4.53 15.17 -19.68
C LYS A 196 -3.31 15.96 -19.18
N ARG A 197 -2.53 15.43 -18.25
CA ARG A 197 -1.29 16.08 -17.78
C ARG A 197 -0.18 16.04 -18.82
N THR A 198 -0.01 14.91 -19.51
CA THR A 198 0.93 14.77 -20.63
C THR A 198 0.60 15.78 -21.72
N ASP A 199 -0.67 15.88 -22.10
CA ASP A 199 -1.15 16.80 -23.14
C ASP A 199 -0.90 18.27 -22.74
N GLN A 200 -0.92 18.57 -21.45
CA GLN A 200 -0.57 19.90 -20.89
C GLN A 200 0.95 20.13 -20.76
N GLY A 201 1.81 19.25 -21.28
CA GLY A 201 3.27 19.31 -21.12
C GLY A 201 3.73 19.13 -19.66
N LYS A 202 2.83 18.78 -18.74
CA LYS A 202 3.15 18.63 -17.32
C LYS A 202 3.71 17.24 -17.09
N GLU A 203 4.96 17.18 -16.63
CA GLU A 203 5.56 15.90 -16.25
C GLU A 203 4.65 15.11 -15.31
N ASN A 204 4.30 13.91 -15.76
CA ASN A 204 3.71 12.91 -14.90
C ASN A 204 4.81 12.43 -13.95
N PHE A 205 4.61 12.63 -12.65
CA PHE A 205 5.46 12.09 -11.58
C PHE A 205 6.83 12.78 -11.32
N LEU A 206 6.92 14.12 -11.40
CA LEU A 206 8.10 14.92 -10.97
C LEU A 206 8.77 14.44 -9.66
N ALA A 207 7.95 14.16 -8.63
CA ALA A 207 8.44 13.66 -7.33
C ALA A 207 8.99 12.22 -7.35
N LEU A 208 8.71 11.43 -8.39
CA LEU A 208 9.10 10.02 -8.51
C LEU A 208 10.26 9.80 -9.50
N ARG A 209 10.44 10.67 -10.51
CA ARG A 209 11.62 10.64 -11.41
C ARG A 209 12.92 10.93 -10.63
N LYS A 210 12.88 11.88 -9.69
CA LYS A 210 13.97 12.11 -8.71
C LYS A 210 14.32 10.85 -7.88
N ARG A 211 13.36 9.94 -7.63
CA ARG A 211 13.56 8.69 -6.85
C ARG A 211 14.15 7.52 -7.68
N SER A 212 13.89 7.48 -8.99
CA SER A 212 14.44 6.48 -9.91
C SER A 212 15.94 6.69 -10.17
N ASN A 213 16.36 7.93 -10.39
CA ASN A 213 17.77 8.26 -10.66
C ASN A 213 18.68 7.98 -9.45
N THR A 214 18.15 7.99 -8.23
CA THR A 214 18.92 7.62 -7.03
C THR A 214 19.12 6.12 -6.88
N ARG A 215 18.32 5.28 -7.54
CA ARG A 215 18.46 3.81 -7.53
C ARG A 215 19.46 3.30 -8.57
N ARG A 216 19.69 4.04 -9.66
CA ARG A 216 20.70 3.74 -10.69
C ARG A 216 22.13 4.16 -10.30
N ARG A 217 22.28 4.96 -9.24
CA ARG A 217 23.58 5.42 -8.71
C ARG A 217 24.10 4.54 -7.55
N LYS A 218 23.52 3.37 -7.35
CA LYS A 218 23.98 2.30 -6.48
C LYS A 218 24.05 1.03 -7.32
#